data_AF-A0A7S3I4A5-F1
#
_entry.id   AF-A0A7S3I4A5-F1
#
_cell.length_a   1.000
_cell.length_b   1.000
_cell.length_c   1.000
_cell.angle_alpha   90.00
_cell.angle_beta   90.00
_cell.angle_gamma   90.00
#
_symmetry.space_group_name_H-M   'P 1'
#
loop_
_entity.id
_entity.type
_entity.pdbx_description
1 polymer ?
#
loop_
_entity_poly.entity_id
_entity_poly.type
_entity_poly.pdbx_seq_one_letter_code
_entity_poly.pdbx_strand_id
1 'polypeptide(L)'
;MLAQQEAAQVSEEEQAHLAQVRKPQYIKQIVANACGTMALLHALANVTDLCADGENGNYREGTFLHRLVSLYKDEGKTPEQLGEFLNEDEELERVHNMFATSGQSNMDENTRFHFVAYVNLAGTIWELDGRRSAPLQKGDCTNETFGIKIAELLQGYVQMDNSCAFSLMALAPDMGQ
;
A
#
# COMPACT_ATOMS: atom_id res chain seq x y z
N MET A 1 44.77 -7.72 9.65
CA MET A 1 43.72 -8.48 8.94
C MET A 1 42.90 -9.24 9.97
N LEU A 2 41.82 -8.65 10.47
CA LEU A 2 40.75 -9.34 11.22
C LEU A 2 39.53 -8.42 11.13
N ALA A 3 38.84 -8.51 10.00
CA ALA A 3 37.53 -7.91 9.78
C ALA A 3 36.85 -8.76 8.71
N GLN A 4 36.35 -9.93 9.09
CA GLN A 4 35.42 -10.69 8.27
C GLN A 4 34.27 -11.20 9.16
N GLN A 5 33.12 -10.58 8.91
CA GLN A 5 31.79 -11.17 8.84
C GLN A 5 31.21 -11.81 10.12
N GLU A 6 30.40 -11.04 10.83
CA GLU A 6 29.21 -11.58 11.50
C GLU A 6 28.00 -11.31 10.60
N ALA A 7 27.64 -12.29 9.77
CA ALA A 7 26.31 -12.34 9.18
C ALA A 7 25.41 -13.12 10.15
N ALA A 8 24.34 -12.50 10.65
CA ALA A 8 23.40 -13.13 11.54
C ALA A 8 22.78 -14.39 10.88
N GLN A 9 23.02 -15.57 11.45
CA GLN A 9 22.35 -16.80 11.05
C GLN A 9 20.90 -16.75 11.54
N VAL A 10 19.97 -16.53 10.61
CA VAL A 10 18.52 -16.64 10.84
C VAL A 10 18.17 -18.12 11.02
N SER A 11 17.35 -18.44 12.03
CA SER A 11 16.97 -19.83 12.36
C SER A 11 16.09 -20.49 11.29
N GLU A 12 16.03 -21.83 11.24
CA GLU A 12 15.18 -22.57 10.28
C GLU A 12 13.68 -22.29 10.49
N GLU A 13 13.23 -22.08 11.73
CA GLU A 13 11.86 -21.65 12.04
C GLU A 13 11.59 -20.23 11.51
N GLU A 14 12.54 -19.32 11.66
CA GLU A 14 12.41 -17.95 11.17
C GLU A 14 12.52 -17.89 9.64
N GLN A 15 13.32 -18.76 9.01
CA GLN A 15 13.32 -18.95 7.56
C GLN A 15 12.00 -19.55 7.05
N ALA A 16 11.43 -20.53 7.75
CA ALA A 16 10.13 -21.11 7.39
C ALA A 16 8.99 -20.12 7.57
N HIS A 17 9.02 -19.32 8.65
CA HIS A 17 8.08 -18.23 8.88
C HIS A 17 8.19 -17.15 7.81
N LEU A 18 9.40 -16.66 7.51
CA LEU A 18 9.67 -15.69 6.44
C LEU A 18 9.29 -16.21 5.04
N ALA A 19 9.42 -17.52 4.80
CA ALA A 19 8.96 -18.17 3.57
C ALA A 19 7.43 -18.24 3.45
N GLN A 20 6.70 -18.12 4.56
CA GLN A 20 5.25 -18.14 4.63
C GLN A 20 4.63 -16.73 4.55
N VAL A 21 5.42 -15.68 4.82
CA VAL A 21 4.94 -14.30 4.74
C VAL A 21 4.72 -13.90 3.28
N ARG A 22 3.45 -13.80 2.88
CA ARG A 22 3.05 -13.27 1.58
C ARG A 22 3.48 -11.80 1.48
N LYS A 23 4.34 -11.48 0.51
CA LYS A 23 4.79 -10.10 0.26
C LYS A 23 3.69 -9.29 -0.43
N PRO A 24 3.48 -8.02 -0.04
CA PRO A 24 2.48 -7.17 -0.66
C PRO A 24 2.89 -6.76 -2.07
N GLN A 25 1.89 -6.56 -2.93
CA GLN A 25 2.08 -5.85 -4.19
C GLN A 25 2.45 -4.41 -3.85
N TYR A 26 3.69 -4.04 -4.19
CA TYR A 26 4.25 -2.76 -3.83
C TYR A 26 4.60 -1.97 -5.09
N ILE A 27 4.16 -0.72 -5.13
CA ILE A 27 4.32 0.18 -6.27
C ILE A 27 5.14 1.39 -5.81
N LYS A 28 6.19 1.73 -6.55
CA LYS A 28 6.96 2.94 -6.31
C LYS A 28 6.22 4.17 -6.78
N GLN A 29 6.24 5.21 -5.97
CA GLN A 29 5.75 6.52 -6.38
C GLN A 29 6.87 7.26 -7.12
N ILE A 30 6.62 7.57 -8.39
CA ILE A 30 7.57 8.30 -9.26
C ILE A 30 7.26 9.80 -9.30
N VAL A 31 5.99 10.17 -9.21
CA VAL A 31 5.52 11.57 -9.31
C VAL A 31 5.19 12.16 -7.95
N ALA A 32 5.50 13.44 -7.75
CA ALA A 32 5.08 14.19 -6.57
C ALA A 32 3.55 14.33 -6.50
N ASN A 33 3.00 14.54 -5.30
CA ASN A 33 1.56 14.77 -5.06
C ASN A 33 0.60 13.63 -5.46
N ALA A 34 1.09 12.49 -5.94
CA ALA A 34 0.28 11.31 -6.24
C ALA A 34 -0.02 10.42 -5.02
N CYS A 35 0.44 10.77 -3.81
CA CYS A 35 0.43 9.88 -2.64
C CYS A 35 -0.96 9.33 -2.27
N GLY A 36 -2.03 10.12 -2.45
CA GLY A 36 -3.41 9.66 -2.20
C GLY A 36 -3.84 8.55 -3.18
N THR A 37 -3.59 8.74 -4.48
CA THR A 37 -3.85 7.71 -5.50
C THR A 37 -2.98 6.47 -5.25
N MET A 38 -1.71 6.66 -4.89
CA MET A 38 -0.80 5.55 -4.56
C MET A 38 -1.33 4.71 -3.39
N ALA A 39 -1.76 5.34 -2.30
CA ALA A 39 -2.32 4.64 -1.16
C ALA A 39 -3.59 3.85 -1.53
N LEU A 40 -4.48 4.42 -2.36
CA LEU A 40 -5.66 3.72 -2.84
C LEU A 40 -5.30 2.49 -3.70
N LEU A 41 -4.37 2.65 -4.63
CA LEU A 41 -3.91 1.54 -5.49
C LEU A 41 -3.21 0.45 -4.69
N HIS A 42 -2.37 0.82 -3.71
CA HIS A 42 -1.77 -0.14 -2.78
C HIS A 42 -2.83 -0.93 -2.00
N ALA A 43 -3.89 -0.28 -1.52
CA ALA A 43 -5.00 -0.98 -0.86
C ALA A 43 -5.66 -1.98 -1.82
N LEU A 44 -6.15 -1.50 -2.98
CA LEU A 44 -6.90 -2.30 -3.95
C LEU A 44 -6.09 -3.48 -4.52
N ALA A 45 -4.83 -3.27 -4.87
CA ALA A 45 -3.96 -4.32 -5.40
C ALA A 45 -3.68 -5.46 -4.39
N ASN A 46 -3.86 -5.21 -3.10
CA ASN A 46 -3.58 -6.18 -2.04
C ASN A 46 -4.83 -6.81 -1.42
N VAL A 47 -6.03 -6.36 -1.80
CA VAL A 47 -7.32 -6.93 -1.34
C VAL A 47 -8.15 -7.49 -2.49
N THR A 48 -7.51 -7.99 -3.55
CA THR A 48 -8.20 -8.49 -4.75
C THR A 48 -9.24 -9.55 -4.41
N ASP A 49 -8.96 -10.41 -3.44
CA ASP A 49 -9.86 -11.48 -3.01
C ASP A 49 -11.18 -10.97 -2.38
N LEU A 50 -11.23 -9.69 -2.00
CA LEU A 50 -12.39 -9.03 -1.37
C LEU A 50 -13.07 -8.00 -2.27
N CYS A 51 -12.34 -7.40 -3.22
CA CYS A 51 -12.81 -6.26 -4.01
C CYS A 51 -12.85 -6.52 -5.52
N ALA A 52 -12.35 -7.66 -5.99
CA ALA A 52 -12.39 -8.01 -7.41
C ALA A 52 -13.83 -8.21 -7.90
N ASP A 53 -14.11 -7.71 -9.10
CA ASP A 53 -15.39 -7.81 -9.81
C ASP A 53 -15.34 -8.73 -11.05
N GLY A 54 -14.20 -9.40 -11.28
CA GLY A 54 -13.99 -10.36 -12.36
C GLY A 54 -13.89 -11.80 -11.88
N GLU A 55 -13.38 -12.69 -12.74
CA GLU A 55 -13.27 -14.12 -12.46
C GLU A 55 -12.03 -14.45 -11.63
N ASN A 56 -12.09 -15.55 -10.86
CA ASN A 56 -10.96 -16.11 -10.10
C ASN A 56 -10.23 -15.13 -9.16
N GLY A 57 -10.94 -14.17 -8.58
CA GLY A 57 -10.36 -13.19 -7.66
C GLY A 57 -9.53 -12.09 -8.33
N ASN A 58 -9.74 -11.87 -9.64
CA ASN A 58 -9.13 -10.78 -10.40
C ASN A 58 -10.17 -9.71 -10.77
N TYR A 59 -9.72 -8.48 -10.94
CA TYR A 59 -10.55 -7.42 -11.52
C TYR A 59 -10.98 -7.78 -12.95
N ARG A 60 -12.09 -7.22 -13.42
CA ARG A 60 -12.60 -7.47 -14.77
C ARG A 60 -11.54 -7.21 -15.84
N GLU A 61 -11.41 -8.13 -16.79
CA GLU A 61 -10.43 -8.05 -17.87
C GLU A 61 -10.54 -6.72 -18.63
N GLY A 62 -9.38 -6.19 -19.04
CA GLY A 62 -9.28 -4.92 -19.76
C GLY A 62 -9.42 -3.67 -18.89
N THR A 63 -9.79 -3.80 -17.61
CA THR A 63 -9.78 -2.67 -16.68
C THR A 63 -8.35 -2.28 -16.26
N PHE A 64 -8.20 -1.05 -15.80
CA PHE A 64 -6.92 -0.55 -15.28
C PHE A 64 -6.37 -1.43 -14.14
N LEU A 65 -7.21 -1.74 -13.14
CA LEU A 65 -6.81 -2.54 -11.99
C LEU A 65 -6.45 -3.98 -12.38
N HIS A 66 -7.14 -4.56 -13.37
CA HIS A 66 -6.75 -5.86 -13.93
C HIS A 66 -5.33 -5.82 -14.52
N ARG A 67 -5.04 -4.83 -15.40
CA ARG A 67 -3.70 -4.67 -15.98
C ARG A 67 -2.63 -4.47 -14.91
N LEU A 68 -2.88 -3.57 -13.94
CA LEU A 68 -1.94 -3.28 -12.86
C LEU A 68 -1.60 -4.53 -12.03
N VAL A 69 -2.62 -5.30 -11.64
CA VAL A 69 -2.43 -6.52 -10.85
C VAL A 69 -1.73 -7.61 -11.65
N SER A 70 -2.05 -7.77 -12.93
CA SER A 70 -1.39 -8.76 -13.81
C SER A 70 0.08 -8.45 -14.06
N LEU A 71 0.46 -7.17 -14.21
CA LEU A 71 1.86 -6.77 -14.33
C LEU A 71 2.70 -7.26 -13.14
N TYR A 72 2.11 -7.29 -11.94
CA TYR A 72 2.77 -7.85 -10.76
C TYR A 72 2.69 -9.38 -10.70
N LYS A 73 1.46 -9.93 -10.71
CA LYS A 73 1.21 -11.37 -10.45
C LYS A 73 1.71 -12.28 -11.57
N ASP A 74 1.55 -11.86 -12.81
CA ASP A 74 1.75 -12.71 -13.99
C ASP A 74 3.09 -12.41 -14.69
N GLU A 75 3.47 -11.13 -14.76
CA GLU A 75 4.69 -10.68 -15.45
C GLU A 75 5.88 -10.44 -14.52
N GLY A 76 5.67 -10.39 -13.19
CA GLY A 76 6.74 -10.21 -12.22
C GLY A 76 7.44 -8.84 -12.31
N LYS A 77 6.73 -7.79 -12.72
CA LYS A 77 7.27 -6.42 -12.80
C LYS A 77 7.73 -5.92 -11.44
N THR A 78 8.82 -5.16 -11.43
CA THR A 78 9.35 -4.58 -10.20
C THR A 78 8.49 -3.39 -9.73
N PRO A 79 8.60 -2.98 -8.45
CA PRO A 79 7.89 -1.80 -7.95
C PRO A 79 8.14 -0.52 -8.76
N GLU A 80 9.36 -0.34 -9.26
CA GLU A 80 9.74 0.77 -10.15
C GLU A 80 9.01 0.70 -11.49
N GLN A 81 9.00 -0.46 -12.14
CA GLN A 81 8.30 -0.67 -13.42
C GLN A 81 6.78 -0.48 -13.28
N LEU A 82 6.20 -0.90 -12.15
CA LEU A 82 4.79 -0.61 -11.85
C LEU A 82 4.57 0.89 -11.67
N GLY A 83 5.50 1.60 -11.02
CA GLY A 83 5.45 3.06 -10.91
C GLY A 83 5.55 3.76 -12.27
N GLU A 84 6.38 3.26 -13.19
CA GLU A 84 6.51 3.77 -14.56
C GLU A 84 5.20 3.57 -15.32
N PHE A 85 4.60 2.38 -15.22
CA PHE A 85 3.28 2.11 -15.80
C PHE A 85 2.20 3.09 -15.30
N LEU A 86 2.19 3.43 -14.00
CA LEU A 86 1.26 4.44 -13.48
C LEU A 86 1.54 5.84 -14.05
N ASN A 87 2.81 6.19 -14.20
CA ASN A 87 3.24 7.50 -14.69
C ASN A 87 2.92 7.70 -16.18
N GLU A 88 2.85 6.62 -16.95
CA GLU A 88 2.53 6.65 -18.39
C GLU A 88 1.02 6.58 -18.68
N ASP A 89 0.16 6.33 -17.68
CA ASP A 89 -1.30 6.24 -17.88
C ASP A 89 -1.97 7.63 -17.84
N GLU A 90 -2.19 8.21 -19.03
CA GLU A 90 -2.80 9.53 -19.19
C GLU A 90 -4.22 9.62 -18.60
N GLU A 91 -4.99 8.53 -18.61
CA GLU A 91 -6.34 8.52 -18.05
C GLU A 91 -6.31 8.57 -16.51
N LEU A 92 -5.38 7.85 -15.88
CA LEU A 92 -5.15 7.94 -14.45
C LEU A 92 -4.73 9.35 -14.03
N GLU A 93 -3.80 9.97 -14.78
CA GLU A 93 -3.39 11.35 -14.55
C GLU A 93 -4.59 12.30 -14.67
N ARG A 94 -5.38 12.16 -15.74
CA ARG A 94 -6.58 12.98 -16.00
C ARG A 94 -7.60 12.85 -14.86
N VAL A 95 -7.87 11.63 -14.41
CA VAL A 95 -8.81 11.36 -13.31
C VAL A 95 -8.28 11.92 -11.98
N HIS A 96 -6.99 11.72 -11.68
CA HIS A 96 -6.35 12.28 -10.48
C HIS A 96 -6.49 13.81 -10.44
N ASN A 97 -6.14 14.49 -11.53
CA ASN A 97 -6.22 15.94 -11.64
C ASN A 97 -7.66 16.45 -11.53
N MET A 98 -8.63 15.73 -12.10
CA MET A 98 -10.05 16.08 -11.98
C MET A 98 -10.52 16.06 -10.52
N PHE A 99 -10.19 15.00 -9.78
CA PHE A 99 -10.58 14.93 -8.37
C PHE A 99 -9.84 15.93 -7.50
N ALA A 100 -8.54 16.16 -7.75
CA ALA A 100 -7.74 17.16 -7.05
C ALA A 100 -8.31 18.58 -7.19
N THR A 101 -8.85 18.92 -8.37
CA THR A 101 -9.44 20.24 -8.66
C THR A 101 -10.91 20.37 -8.27
N SER A 102 -11.64 19.26 -8.15
CA SER A 102 -13.04 19.24 -7.71
C SER A 102 -13.23 19.30 -6.19
N GLY A 103 -12.15 19.13 -5.41
CA GLY A 103 -12.19 19.15 -3.96
C GLY A 103 -12.56 20.53 -3.39
N GLN A 104 -13.09 20.55 -2.17
CA GLN A 104 -13.44 21.80 -1.47
C GLN A 104 -12.22 22.55 -0.88
N SER A 105 -11.01 22.00 -1.04
CA SER A 105 -9.77 22.53 -0.46
C SER A 105 -8.84 23.10 -1.54
N ASN A 106 -8.13 24.18 -1.21
CA ASN A 106 -7.06 24.70 -2.06
C ASN A 106 -5.89 23.70 -2.12
N MET A 107 -5.32 23.52 -3.31
CA MET A 107 -4.07 22.77 -3.49
C MET A 107 -2.93 23.61 -2.89
N ASP A 108 -2.44 23.23 -1.71
CA ASP A 108 -1.27 23.86 -1.10
C ASP A 108 0.00 23.25 -1.69
N GLU A 109 0.83 24.08 -2.34
CA GLU A 109 2.11 23.69 -2.91
C GLU A 109 3.10 23.18 -1.86
N ASN A 110 2.85 23.44 -0.57
CA ASN A 110 3.71 23.03 0.55
C ASN A 110 3.02 22.03 1.49
N THR A 111 2.35 21.03 0.90
CA THR A 111 1.66 19.98 1.66
C THR A 111 2.67 19.12 2.45
N ARG A 112 2.66 19.27 3.78
CA ARG A 112 3.46 18.43 4.71
C ARG A 112 2.84 17.05 4.98
N PHE A 113 1.64 16.81 4.45
CA PHE A 113 0.90 15.57 4.65
C PHE A 113 1.26 14.53 3.60
N HIS A 114 1.19 13.26 4.00
CA HIS A 114 1.50 12.12 3.14
C HIS A 114 0.51 11.00 3.40
N PHE A 115 0.01 10.38 2.33
CA PHE A 115 -0.83 9.20 2.44
C PHE A 115 0.02 7.93 2.34
N VAL A 116 -0.26 7.00 3.24
CA VAL A 116 0.27 5.63 3.22
C VAL A 116 -0.90 4.66 3.34
N ALA A 117 -0.77 3.46 2.78
CA ALA A 117 -1.76 2.41 2.95
C ALA A 117 -1.30 1.40 4.00
N TYR A 118 -2.24 0.91 4.80
CA TYR A 118 -2.03 -0.26 5.64
C TYR A 118 -2.88 -1.40 5.12
N VAL A 119 -2.29 -2.59 4.99
CA VAL A 119 -3.00 -3.79 4.53
C VAL A 119 -2.73 -4.97 5.45
N ASN A 120 -3.75 -5.80 5.67
CA ASN A 120 -3.60 -7.13 6.25
C ASN A 120 -3.37 -8.13 5.11
N LEU A 121 -2.18 -8.71 5.06
CA LEU A 121 -1.84 -9.74 4.08
C LEU A 121 -1.39 -11.00 4.80
N ALA A 122 -2.20 -12.06 4.71
CA ALA A 122 -1.95 -13.34 5.35
C ALA A 122 -1.65 -13.25 6.87
N GLY A 123 -2.33 -12.33 7.57
CA GLY A 123 -2.17 -12.13 9.01
C GLY A 123 -1.02 -11.20 9.38
N THR A 124 -0.41 -10.52 8.43
CA THR A 124 0.67 -9.54 8.66
C THR A 124 0.22 -8.15 8.25
N ILE A 125 0.46 -7.16 9.12
CA ILE A 125 0.26 -5.74 8.80
C ILE A 125 1.45 -5.24 7.99
N TRP A 126 1.14 -4.65 6.84
CA TRP A 126 2.10 -3.96 6.00
C TRP A 126 1.76 -2.48 5.85
N GLU A 127 2.73 -1.59 6.11
CA GLU A 127 2.69 -0.18 5.72
C GLU A 127 3.29 -0.06 4.31
N LEU A 128 2.50 0.44 3.37
CA LEU A 128 2.86 0.66 1.98
C LEU A 128 2.95 2.17 1.73
N ASP A 129 4.18 2.65 1.59
CA ASP A 129 4.52 4.04 1.32
C ASP A 129 5.38 4.08 0.06
N GLY A 130 4.80 4.49 -1.07
CA GLY A 130 5.49 4.49 -2.36
C GLY A 130 6.77 5.33 -2.43
N ARG A 131 7.02 6.23 -1.46
CA ARG A 131 8.26 7.02 -1.36
C ARG A 131 9.42 6.22 -0.75
N ARG A 132 9.13 5.15 0.00
CA ARG A 132 10.15 4.30 0.63
C ARG A 132 10.76 3.32 -0.36
N SER A 133 11.91 2.76 -0.02
CA SER A 133 12.56 1.71 -0.84
C SER A 133 11.79 0.40 -0.86
N ALA A 134 11.05 0.08 0.21
CA ALA A 134 10.36 -1.19 0.40
C ALA A 134 9.15 -1.03 1.34
N PRO A 135 8.17 -1.96 1.27
CA PRO A 135 7.08 -2.03 2.23
C PRO A 135 7.61 -2.37 3.63
N LEU A 136 6.92 -1.91 4.68
CA LEU A 136 7.32 -2.15 6.06
C LEU A 136 6.35 -3.10 6.76
N GLN A 137 6.88 -4.17 7.34
CA GLN A 137 6.13 -5.04 8.24
C GLN A 137 5.92 -4.34 9.58
N LYS A 138 4.69 -4.34 10.09
CA LYS A 138 4.30 -3.68 11.35
C LYS A 138 3.82 -4.65 12.44
N GLY A 139 3.91 -5.94 12.17
CA GLY A 139 3.55 -7.02 13.09
C GLY A 139 2.31 -7.78 12.66
N ASP A 140 1.90 -8.73 13.48
CA ASP A 140 0.84 -9.68 13.13
C ASP A 140 -0.54 -9.17 13.51
N CYS A 141 -1.55 -9.62 12.76
CA CYS A 141 -2.95 -9.33 13.00
C CYS A 141 -3.88 -10.44 12.47
N THR A 142 -5.15 -10.32 12.80
CA THR A 142 -6.26 -11.03 12.17
C THR A 142 -7.19 -10.01 11.54
N ASN A 143 -8.19 -10.45 10.77
CA ASN A 143 -9.19 -9.53 10.21
C ASN A 143 -9.93 -8.75 11.31
N GLU A 144 -10.19 -9.37 12.46
CA GLU A 144 -10.89 -8.75 13.60
C GLU A 144 -9.99 -7.76 14.35
N THR A 145 -8.69 -8.04 14.44
CA THR A 145 -7.74 -7.22 15.22
C THR A 145 -7.02 -6.17 14.38
N PHE A 146 -7.12 -6.24 13.05
CA PHE A 146 -6.42 -5.34 12.12
C PHE A 146 -6.72 -3.86 12.42
N GLY A 147 -8.00 -3.47 12.46
CA GLY A 147 -8.39 -2.09 12.72
C GLY A 147 -7.92 -1.57 14.08
N ILE A 148 -7.99 -2.40 15.12
CA ILE A 148 -7.53 -2.06 16.48
C ILE A 148 -6.01 -1.80 16.47
N LYS A 149 -5.24 -2.69 15.86
CA LYS A 149 -3.78 -2.57 15.77
C LYS A 149 -3.34 -1.35 14.95
N ILE A 150 -4.06 -1.02 13.87
CA ILE A 150 -3.81 0.23 13.13
C ILE A 150 -4.08 1.44 14.02
N ALA A 151 -5.16 1.46 14.79
CA ALA A 151 -5.45 2.55 15.71
C ALA A 151 -4.34 2.72 16.77
N GLU A 152 -3.85 1.63 17.35
CA GLU A 152 -2.72 1.64 18.30
C GLU A 152 -1.44 2.20 17.69
N LEU A 153 -1.08 1.76 16.46
CA LEU A 153 0.09 2.27 15.74
C LEU A 153 -0.01 3.79 15.49
N LEU A 154 -1.18 4.26 15.05
CA LEU A 154 -1.41 5.67 14.76
C LEU A 154 -1.42 6.52 16.04
N GLN A 155 -1.98 6.01 17.15
CA GLN A 155 -1.89 6.69 18.45
C GLN A 155 -0.43 6.89 18.88
N GLY A 156 0.44 5.91 18.63
CA GLY A 156 1.88 6.03 18.86
C GLY A 156 2.49 7.21 18.10
N TYR A 157 2.18 7.37 16.81
CA TYR A 157 2.70 8.49 16.02
C TYR A 157 2.17 9.86 16.48
N VAL A 158 0.88 9.95 16.81
CA VAL A 158 0.26 11.19 17.31
C VAL A 158 0.90 11.65 18.62
N GLN A 159 1.18 10.70 19.54
CA GLN A 159 1.85 11.00 20.80
C GLN A 159 3.29 11.49 20.61
N MET A 160 4.00 11.01 19.58
CA MET A 160 5.37 11.44 19.28
C MET A 160 5.43 12.84 18.67
N ASP A 161 4.51 13.17 17.76
CA ASP A 161 4.51 14.44 17.01
C ASP A 161 3.74 15.56 17.72
N ASN A 162 3.01 15.25 18.80
CA ASN A 162 2.19 16.19 19.57
C ASN A 162 1.23 17.02 18.65
N SER A 163 0.83 16.42 17.54
CA SER A 163 0.06 17.01 16.44
C SER A 163 -1.20 16.20 16.21
N CYS A 164 -2.34 16.87 16.12
CA CYS A 164 -3.62 16.24 15.80
C CYS A 164 -3.94 16.27 14.29
N ALA A 165 -2.97 16.64 13.45
CA ALA A 165 -3.19 16.80 12.02
C ALA A 165 -3.02 15.45 11.28
N PHE A 166 -4.02 14.58 11.41
CA PHE A 166 -4.08 13.32 10.67
C PHE A 166 -5.51 13.03 10.20
N SER A 167 -5.62 12.17 9.19
CA SER A 167 -6.89 11.60 8.72
C SER A 167 -6.71 10.10 8.52
N LEU A 168 -7.78 9.34 8.75
CA LEU A 168 -7.81 7.91 8.55
C LEU A 168 -9.07 7.55 7.74
N MET A 169 -8.88 6.76 6.69
CA MET A 169 -9.96 6.21 5.88
C MET A 169 -9.85 4.69 5.89
N ALA A 170 -10.99 4.01 5.95
CA ALA A 170 -11.07 2.56 5.90
C ALA A 170 -11.81 2.13 4.63
N LEU A 171 -11.21 1.22 3.87
CA LEU A 171 -11.90 0.47 2.83
C LEU A 171 -12.62 -0.70 3.51
N ALA A 172 -13.95 -0.65 3.54
CA ALA A 172 -14.79 -1.63 4.22
C ALA A 172 -15.93 -2.09 3.30
N PRO A 173 -16.50 -3.29 3.51
CA PRO A 173 -17.70 -3.72 2.82
C PRO A 173 -18.83 -2.72 3.01
N ASP A 174 -19.68 -2.55 2.00
CA ASP A 174 -20.95 -1.87 2.18
C ASP A 174 -21.80 -2.68 3.17
N MET A 175 -22.11 -2.08 4.31
CA MET A 175 -22.90 -2.71 5.36
C MET A 175 -24.41 -2.60 5.11
N GLY A 176 -24.82 -1.94 4.02
CA GLY A 176 -26.22 -1.74 3.64
C GLY A 176 -26.97 -0.89 4.68
N GLN A 177 -27.09 0.41 4.43
CA GLN A 177 -28.10 1.25 5.08
C GLN A 177 -29.18 1.65 4.10
#